data_AF-A0A0G3VNE4-F1
#
_entry.id   AF-A0A0G3VNE4-F1
#
_cell.length_a   1.000
_cell.length_b   1.000
_cell.length_c   1.000
_cell.angle_alpha   90.00
_cell.angle_beta   90.00
_cell.angle_gamma   90.00
#
_symmetry.space_group_name_H-M   'P 1'
#
loop_
_entity.id
_entity.type
_entity.pdbx_description
1 polymer ?
#
loop_
_entity_poly.entity_id
_entity_poly.type
_entity_poly.pdbx_seq_one_letter_code
_entity_poly.pdbx_strand_id
1 'polypeptide(L)'
;NWGEQKKAASAKAGVSQVLSRYTYASTLSHLRRTNTPIGRDGKIAKPRQLHNTHWGLVCPAETPEGQACGLVKNLALMCYITVGTPSEPIIDFMIQRNMEVLEEFEPQVTPNATKVFVNGVWVGIHRDPAHLVNTMLSLRRRNMISHEVSLIRDIREREFKI
;
A
#
# COMPACT_ATOMS: atom_id res chain seq x y z
N ASN A 1 14.18 2.41 -22.19
CA ASN A 1 12.86 1.78 -21.93
C ASN A 1 13.07 0.54 -21.10
N TRP A 2 12.16 0.23 -20.18
CA TRP A 2 12.20 -1.01 -19.40
C TRP A 2 11.70 -2.16 -20.29
N GLY A 3 12.63 -2.85 -20.96
CA GLY A 3 12.35 -3.93 -21.91
C GLY A 3 13.52 -4.21 -22.85
N GLU A 4 13.44 -5.31 -23.60
CA GLU A 4 14.44 -5.68 -24.60
C GLU A 4 14.44 -4.68 -25.77
N GLN A 5 15.61 -4.13 -26.12
CA GLN A 5 15.73 -3.02 -27.07
C GLN A 5 15.19 -3.37 -28.48
N LYS A 6 15.25 -4.65 -28.86
CA LYS A 6 14.77 -5.16 -30.15
C LYS A 6 13.23 -5.31 -30.22
N LYS A 7 12.51 -5.20 -29.10
CA LYS A 7 11.04 -5.33 -29.00
C LYS A 7 10.44 -4.07 -28.39
N ALA A 8 10.68 -2.92 -29.02
CA ALA A 8 10.28 -1.61 -28.50
C ALA A 8 8.76 -1.43 -28.34
N ALA A 9 7.94 -2.16 -29.10
CA ALA A 9 6.47 -2.02 -29.08
C ALA A 9 5.81 -2.48 -27.77
N SER A 10 6.47 -3.32 -26.96
CA SER A 10 5.93 -3.79 -25.67
C SER A 10 6.52 -3.06 -24.46
N ALA A 11 7.46 -2.13 -24.67
CA ALA A 11 8.16 -1.49 -23.58
C ALA A 11 7.34 -0.35 -22.97
N LYS A 12 7.31 -0.26 -21.63
CA LYS A 12 6.61 0.82 -20.92
C LYS A 12 7.30 2.16 -21.16
N ALA A 13 6.74 2.96 -22.06
CA ALA A 13 7.21 4.31 -22.33
C ALA A 13 6.78 5.30 -21.23
N GLY A 14 7.54 6.39 -21.08
CA GLY A 14 7.18 7.50 -20.19
C GLY A 14 7.52 7.34 -18.71
N VAL A 15 8.21 6.26 -18.32
CA VAL A 15 8.75 6.10 -16.95
C VAL A 15 10.00 6.97 -16.74
N SER A 16 10.96 6.90 -17.66
CA SER A 16 12.12 7.80 -17.66
C SER A 16 11.82 9.00 -18.55
N GLN A 17 12.06 10.20 -18.01
CA GLN A 17 11.79 11.49 -18.66
C GLN A 17 12.95 12.46 -18.39
N VAL A 18 13.18 13.40 -19.30
CA VAL A 18 14.16 14.48 -19.08
C VAL A 18 13.65 15.39 -17.96
N LEU A 19 14.49 15.67 -16.97
CA LEU A 19 14.14 16.49 -15.83
C LEU A 19 13.76 17.92 -16.27
N SER A 20 12.55 18.36 -15.91
CA SER A 20 12.10 19.73 -16.13
C SER A 20 12.85 20.72 -15.23
N ARG A 21 13.44 21.75 -15.84
CA ARG A 21 14.30 22.76 -15.18
C ARG A 21 13.86 24.19 -15.47
N TYR A 22 12.58 24.43 -15.71
CA TYR A 22 12.06 25.78 -15.96
C TYR A 22 12.17 26.69 -14.73
N THR A 23 11.86 26.14 -13.55
CA THR A 23 11.99 26.80 -12.25
C THR A 23 12.38 25.78 -11.19
N TYR A 24 12.86 26.25 -10.04
CA TYR A 24 13.16 25.37 -8.90
C TYR A 24 11.95 24.52 -8.48
N ALA A 25 10.77 25.15 -8.37
CA ALA A 25 9.52 24.47 -8.03
C ALA A 25 9.12 23.42 -9.08
N SER A 26 9.31 23.72 -10.37
CA SER A 26 9.04 22.78 -11.46
C SER A 26 9.89 21.51 -11.35
N THR A 27 11.16 21.64 -10.97
CA THR A 27 12.04 20.49 -10.74
C THR A 27 11.56 19.63 -9.58
N LEU A 28 11.17 20.22 -8.45
CA LEU A 28 10.64 19.48 -7.29
C LEU A 28 9.32 18.78 -7.61
N SER A 29 8.38 19.46 -8.26
CA SER A 29 7.11 18.86 -8.71
C SER A 29 7.37 17.65 -9.62
N HIS A 30 8.30 17.78 -10.58
CA HIS A 30 8.58 16.70 -11.52
C HIS A 30 9.11 15.42 -10.84
N LEU A 31 9.91 15.54 -9.78
CA LEU A 31 10.41 14.40 -9.01
C LEU A 31 9.32 13.67 -8.21
N ARG A 32 8.20 14.33 -7.91
CA ARG A 32 7.11 13.79 -7.08
C ARG A 32 5.92 13.31 -7.91
N ARG A 33 6.09 13.23 -9.23
CA ARG A 33 5.07 12.84 -10.18
C ARG A 33 4.92 11.32 -10.22
N THR A 34 3.68 10.86 -10.17
CA THR A 34 3.29 9.46 -10.40
C THR A 34 2.42 9.38 -11.65
N ASN A 35 2.58 8.30 -12.41
CA ASN A 35 1.87 8.09 -13.66
C ASN A 35 1.07 6.79 -13.59
N THR A 36 -0.23 6.89 -13.85
CA THR A 36 -1.12 5.71 -13.89
C THR A 36 -0.89 4.98 -15.21
N PRO A 37 -0.65 3.65 -15.22
CA PRO A 37 -0.32 2.87 -16.43
C PRO A 37 -1.57 2.58 -17.28
N ILE A 38 -2.32 3.62 -17.64
CA ILE A 38 -3.52 3.56 -18.47
C ILE A 38 -3.27 4.35 -19.75
N GLY A 39 -3.70 3.79 -20.89
CA GLY A 39 -3.63 4.47 -22.18
C GLY A 39 -4.37 5.80 -22.16
N ARG A 40 -3.77 6.84 -22.74
CA ARG A 40 -4.35 8.19 -22.76
C ARG A 40 -5.55 8.31 -23.71
N ASP A 41 -5.75 7.32 -24.58
CA ASP A 41 -6.83 7.27 -25.57
C ASP A 41 -8.18 6.86 -24.94
N GLY A 42 -8.17 6.32 -23.71
CA GLY A 42 -9.37 5.92 -23.00
C GLY A 42 -10.07 7.10 -22.30
N LYS A 43 -11.31 7.40 -22.71
CA LYS A 43 -12.25 8.30 -22.01
C LYS A 43 -12.86 7.64 -20.75
N ILE A 44 -12.07 6.91 -19.97
CA ILE A 44 -12.55 6.25 -18.75
C ILE A 44 -12.52 7.28 -17.60
N ALA A 45 -13.69 7.63 -17.06
CA ALA A 45 -13.80 8.67 -16.04
C ALA A 45 -13.32 8.21 -14.64
N LYS A 46 -13.65 6.97 -14.23
CA LYS A 46 -13.40 6.47 -12.86
C LYS A 46 -11.95 6.61 -12.36
N PRO A 47 -10.90 6.21 -13.11
CA PRO A 47 -9.52 6.34 -12.61
C PRO A 47 -9.01 7.79 -12.59
N ARG A 48 -9.69 8.70 -13.29
CA ARG A 48 -9.32 10.12 -13.41
C ARG A 48 -9.97 10.97 -12.32
N GLN A 49 -11.13 10.56 -11.82
CA GLN A 49 -11.83 11.26 -10.75
C GLN A 49 -11.03 11.24 -9.45
N LEU A 50 -11.07 12.36 -8.74
CA LEU A 50 -10.53 12.43 -7.39
C LEU A 50 -11.36 11.51 -6.48
N HIS A 51 -10.69 10.57 -5.82
CA HIS A 51 -11.30 9.65 -4.87
C HIS A 51 -10.94 10.05 -3.44
N ASN A 52 -11.83 9.79 -2.48
CA ASN A 52 -11.65 10.17 -1.07
C ASN A 52 -10.37 9.56 -0.45
N THR A 53 -9.94 8.39 -0.93
CA THR A 53 -8.70 7.73 -0.47
C THR A 53 -7.43 8.46 -0.88
N HIS A 54 -7.49 9.46 -1.76
CA HIS A 54 -6.33 10.28 -2.11
C HIS A 54 -5.97 11.30 -1.01
N TRP A 55 -6.90 11.59 -0.08
CA TRP A 55 -6.70 12.58 0.95
C TRP A 55 -5.45 12.26 1.78
N GLY A 56 -4.56 13.25 1.91
CA GLY A 56 -3.28 13.11 2.61
C GLY A 56 -2.14 12.47 1.80
N LEU A 57 -2.43 11.80 0.67
CA LEU A 57 -1.42 11.11 -0.15
C LEU A 57 -1.05 11.86 -1.43
N VAL A 58 -2.02 12.51 -2.07
CA VAL A 58 -1.86 13.16 -3.38
C VAL A 58 -2.36 14.60 -3.33
N CYS A 59 -1.72 15.50 -4.07
CA CYS A 59 -2.20 16.86 -4.28
C CYS A 59 -3.52 16.85 -5.07
N PRO A 60 -4.64 17.38 -4.53
CA PRO A 60 -5.94 17.29 -5.19
C PRO A 60 -6.06 18.17 -6.43
N ALA A 61 -5.23 19.22 -6.55
CA ALA A 61 -5.32 20.21 -7.64
C ALA A 61 -4.25 20.02 -8.73
N GLU A 62 -3.09 19.45 -8.40
CA GLU A 62 -1.94 19.42 -9.31
C GLU A 62 -2.01 18.22 -10.26
N THR A 63 -2.75 18.38 -11.36
CA THR A 63 -2.84 17.44 -12.46
C THR A 63 -2.81 18.21 -13.79
N PRO A 64 -2.18 17.69 -14.86
CA PRO A 64 -2.21 18.34 -16.17
C PRO A 64 -3.62 18.37 -16.74
N GLU A 65 -3.89 19.37 -17.57
CA GLU A 65 -5.15 19.45 -18.32
C GLU A 65 -5.21 18.42 -19.46
N GLY A 66 -6.42 18.15 -19.96
CA GLY A 66 -6.65 17.29 -21.13
C GLY A 66 -6.47 15.79 -20.86
N GLN A 67 -5.84 15.08 -21.80
CA GLN A 67 -5.81 13.61 -21.84
C GLN A 67 -5.07 12.96 -20.66
N ALA A 68 -4.24 13.70 -19.93
CA ALA A 68 -3.52 13.21 -18.76
C ALA A 68 -4.17 13.59 -17.42
N CYS A 69 -5.28 14.34 -17.45
CA CYS A 69 -6.00 14.77 -16.25
C CYS A 69 -6.43 13.56 -15.43
N GLY A 70 -6.06 13.59 -14.14
CA GLY A 70 -6.29 12.52 -13.17
C GLY A 70 -5.40 11.29 -13.31
N LEU A 71 -4.68 11.12 -14.42
CA LEU A 71 -3.74 10.00 -14.62
C LEU A 71 -2.35 10.32 -14.10
N VAL A 72 -1.95 11.58 -14.21
CA VAL A 72 -0.73 12.11 -13.63
C VAL A 72 -1.09 12.81 -12.32
N LYS A 73 -0.45 12.35 -11.24
CA LYS A 73 -0.70 12.80 -9.86
C LYS A 73 0.60 13.20 -9.21
N ASN A 74 0.56 14.13 -8.26
CA ASN A 74 1.74 14.54 -7.50
C ASN A 74 1.57 14.20 -6.02
N LEU A 75 2.62 13.69 -5.38
CA LEU A 75 2.58 13.31 -3.97
C LEU A 75 2.30 14.53 -3.08
N ALA A 76 1.48 14.39 -2.04
CA ALA A 76 1.28 15.43 -1.03
C ALA A 76 2.54 15.64 -0.19
N LEU A 77 2.83 16.84 0.33
CA LEU A 77 4.11 17.17 0.99
C LEU A 77 4.58 16.16 2.05
N MET A 78 3.67 15.64 2.88
CA MET A 78 3.96 14.67 3.94
C MET A 78 3.83 13.20 3.51
N CYS A 79 3.54 12.94 2.23
CA CYS A 79 3.40 11.58 1.72
C CYS A 79 4.75 10.84 1.79
N TYR A 80 4.70 9.63 2.33
CA TYR A 80 5.82 8.72 2.45
C TYR A 80 5.52 7.43 1.69
N ILE A 81 6.50 6.93 0.92
CA ILE A 81 6.40 5.68 0.18
C ILE A 81 7.14 4.61 0.98
N THR A 82 6.44 3.54 1.37
CA THR A 82 7.00 2.39 2.09
C THR A 82 8.13 1.75 1.29
N VAL A 83 9.25 1.43 1.96
CA VAL A 83 10.38 0.73 1.35
C VAL A 83 10.32 -0.78 1.58
N GLY A 84 9.52 -1.21 2.56
CA GLY A 84 9.26 -2.61 2.86
C GLY A 84 10.13 -3.14 4.00
N THR A 85 9.62 -4.14 4.70
CA THR A 85 10.29 -4.79 5.83
C THR A 85 10.03 -6.29 5.85
N PRO A 86 10.95 -7.11 6.38
CA PRO A 86 10.74 -8.54 6.55
C PRO A 86 9.50 -8.84 7.40
N SER A 87 8.65 -9.76 6.95
CA SER A 87 7.41 -10.15 7.65
C SER A 87 7.58 -11.32 8.62
N GLU A 88 8.61 -12.14 8.44
CA GLU A 88 8.85 -13.35 9.24
C GLU A 88 8.97 -13.07 10.75
N PRO A 89 9.71 -12.04 11.21
CA PRO A 89 9.78 -11.72 12.65
C PRO A 89 8.43 -11.33 13.26
N ILE A 90 7.51 -10.79 12.45
CA ILE A 90 6.16 -10.43 12.90
C ILE A 90 5.34 -11.69 13.12
N ILE A 91 5.44 -12.67 12.21
CA ILE A 91 4.74 -13.94 12.31
C ILE A 91 5.21 -14.70 13.57
N ASP A 92 6.52 -14.87 13.74
CA ASP A 92 7.10 -15.54 14.91
C ASP A 92 6.66 -14.88 16.22
N PHE A 93 6.66 -13.55 16.26
CA PHE A 93 6.21 -12.80 17.42
C PHE A 93 4.72 -13.05 17.73
N MET A 94 3.87 -13.13 16.72
CA MET A 94 2.44 -13.42 16.91
C MET A 94 2.22 -14.85 17.40
N ILE A 95 2.96 -15.84 16.89
CA ILE A 95 2.92 -17.22 17.37
C ILE A 95 3.28 -17.27 18.86
N GLN A 96 4.35 -16.57 19.27
CA GLN A 96 4.74 -16.42 20.68
C GLN A 96 3.71 -15.69 21.55
N ARG A 97 2.73 -15.02 20.93
CA ARG A 97 1.62 -14.31 21.60
C ARG A 97 0.29 -15.04 21.43
N ASN A 98 0.33 -16.37 21.33
CA ASN A 98 -0.86 -17.24 21.27
C ASN A 98 -1.68 -17.08 19.99
N MET A 99 -1.06 -16.68 18.88
CA MET A 99 -1.62 -16.95 17.56
C MET A 99 -1.46 -18.44 17.26
N GLU A 100 -2.57 -19.12 16.99
CA GLU A 100 -2.56 -20.51 16.51
C GLU A 100 -2.29 -20.49 15.00
N VAL A 101 -1.34 -21.31 14.56
CA VAL A 101 -1.00 -21.42 13.13
C VAL A 101 -2.16 -22.06 12.36
N LEU A 102 -2.27 -21.73 11.07
CA LEU A 102 -3.38 -22.19 10.25
C LEU A 102 -3.49 -23.72 10.19
N GLU A 103 -2.36 -24.43 10.23
CA GLU A 103 -2.28 -25.89 10.20
C GLU A 103 -2.91 -26.55 11.43
N GLU A 104 -2.95 -25.85 12.56
CA GLU A 104 -3.52 -26.33 13.83
C GLU A 104 -4.98 -25.88 14.02
N PHE A 105 -5.51 -25.09 13.07
CA PHE A 105 -6.84 -24.51 13.20
C PHE A 105 -7.95 -25.53 12.90
N GLU A 106 -8.78 -25.80 13.90
CA GLU A 106 -10.03 -26.56 13.75
C GLU A 106 -11.25 -25.63 13.81
N PRO A 107 -11.96 -25.41 12.67
CA PRO A 107 -13.11 -24.50 12.62
C PRO A 107 -14.27 -24.87 13.55
N GLN A 108 -14.42 -26.16 13.86
CA GLN A 108 -15.49 -26.64 14.74
C GLN A 108 -15.24 -26.25 16.20
N VAL A 109 -13.97 -26.18 16.61
CA VAL A 109 -13.57 -25.86 18.00
C VAL A 109 -13.60 -24.35 18.23
N THR A 110 -13.19 -23.56 17.22
CA THR A 110 -13.02 -22.11 17.36
C THR A 110 -13.72 -21.30 16.25
N PRO A 111 -15.06 -21.40 16.12
CA PRO A 111 -15.81 -20.77 15.03
C PRO A 111 -15.81 -19.23 15.08
N ASN A 112 -15.44 -18.65 16.22
CA ASN A 112 -15.42 -17.20 16.44
C ASN A 112 -14.02 -16.60 16.48
N ALA A 113 -12.97 -17.37 16.18
CA ALA A 113 -11.61 -16.86 16.14
C ALA A 113 -11.44 -15.84 15.00
N THR A 114 -10.55 -14.88 15.21
CA THR A 114 -10.21 -13.86 14.21
C THR A 114 -9.07 -14.36 13.34
N LYS A 115 -9.26 -14.30 12.02
CA LYS A 115 -8.24 -14.68 11.03
C LYS A 115 -7.13 -13.64 11.00
N VAL A 116 -5.87 -14.08 11.00
CA VAL A 116 -4.70 -13.21 10.91
C VAL A 116 -4.07 -13.35 9.53
N PHE A 117 -3.96 -12.24 8.81
CA PHE A 117 -3.35 -12.16 7.50
C PHE A 117 -2.10 -11.30 7.55
N VAL A 118 -1.03 -11.77 6.91
CA VAL A 118 0.22 -11.02 6.74
C VAL A 118 0.52 -10.94 5.25
N ASN A 119 0.56 -9.73 4.70
CA ASN A 119 0.76 -9.49 3.26
C ASN A 119 -0.20 -10.30 2.36
N GLY A 120 -1.43 -10.52 2.82
CA GLY A 120 -2.48 -11.28 2.12
C GLY A 120 -2.44 -12.80 2.34
N VAL A 121 -1.43 -13.34 3.02
CA VAL A 121 -1.34 -14.76 3.39
C VAL A 121 -2.07 -14.97 4.72
N TRP A 122 -3.00 -15.92 4.76
CA TRP A 122 -3.62 -16.34 6.01
C TRP A 122 -2.62 -17.19 6.79
N VAL A 123 -2.07 -16.65 7.88
CA VAL A 123 -1.00 -17.31 8.66
C VAL A 123 -1.54 -18.05 9.89
N GLY A 124 -2.71 -17.68 10.37
CA GLY A 124 -3.27 -18.28 11.58
C GLY A 124 -4.54 -17.61 12.08
N ILE A 125 -4.93 -17.95 13.30
CA ILE A 125 -6.07 -17.37 13.98
C ILE A 125 -5.68 -16.90 15.38
N HIS A 126 -6.47 -16.00 15.95
CA HIS A 126 -6.31 -15.57 17.32
C HIS A 126 -7.67 -15.45 18.02
N ARG A 127 -7.76 -15.97 19.25
CA ARG A 127 -9.01 -15.98 20.04
C ARG A 127 -9.29 -14.63 20.71
N ASP A 128 -8.26 -13.90 21.13
CA ASP A 128 -8.35 -12.53 21.66
C ASP A 128 -7.66 -11.48 20.74
N PRO A 129 -8.27 -11.14 19.59
CA PRO A 129 -7.67 -10.20 18.65
C PRO A 129 -7.52 -8.79 19.21
N ALA A 130 -8.30 -8.40 20.22
CA ALA A 130 -8.22 -7.06 20.80
C ALA A 130 -6.89 -6.87 21.53
N HIS A 131 -6.48 -7.87 22.31
CA HIS A 131 -5.18 -7.88 22.97
C HIS A 131 -4.01 -7.89 21.97
N LEU A 132 -4.09 -8.75 20.95
CA LEU A 132 -3.04 -8.85 19.93
C LEU A 132 -2.84 -7.53 19.18
N VAL A 133 -3.94 -6.91 18.72
CA VAL A 133 -3.91 -5.63 17.98
C VAL A 133 -3.31 -4.51 18.82
N ASN A 134 -3.70 -4.40 20.10
CA ASN A 134 -3.16 -3.40 21.01
C ASN A 134 -1.65 -3.60 21.24
N THR A 135 -1.22 -4.85 21.37
CA THR A 135 0.20 -5.20 21.51
C THR A 135 0.98 -4.79 20.25
N MET A 136 0.49 -5.14 19.07
CA MET A 136 1.13 -4.78 17.79
C MET A 136 1.20 -3.26 17.58
N LEU A 137 0.13 -2.53 17.89
CA LEU A 137 0.12 -1.07 17.83
C LEU A 137 1.15 -0.44 18.80
N SER A 138 1.29 -1.00 20.01
CA SER A 138 2.28 -0.55 20.99
C SER A 138 3.70 -0.76 20.47
N LEU A 139 3.98 -1.93 19.88
CA LEU A 139 5.29 -2.21 19.28
C LEU A 139 5.63 -1.24 18.15
N ARG A 140 4.66 -0.93 17.28
CA ARG A 140 4.86 0.05 16.20
C ARG A 140 5.16 1.44 16.74
N ARG A 141 4.43 1.88 17.77
CA ARG A 141 4.63 3.20 18.41
C ARG A 141 5.97 3.31 19.13
N ARG A 142 6.53 2.18 19.60
CA ARG A 142 7.86 2.09 20.21
C ARG A 142 8.96 1.82 19.18
N ASN A 143 8.63 1.77 17.89
CA ASN A 143 9.54 1.47 16.80
C ASN A 143 10.26 0.11 16.93
N MET A 144 9.64 -0.85 17.61
CA MET A 144 10.12 -2.25 17.69
C MET A 144 9.77 -3.03 16.42
N ILE A 145 8.64 -2.69 15.81
CA ILE A 145 8.31 -3.03 14.42
C ILE A 145 8.31 -1.73 13.61
N SER A 146 8.62 -1.83 12.32
CA SER A 146 8.69 -0.64 11.47
C SER A 146 7.38 0.16 11.49
N HIS A 147 7.50 1.48 11.57
CA HIS A 147 6.39 2.41 11.49
C HIS A 147 5.60 2.31 10.16
N GLU A 148 6.21 1.73 9.12
CA GLU A 148 5.60 1.47 7.81
C GLU A 148 4.57 0.34 7.83
N VAL A 149 4.61 -0.55 8.83
CA VAL A 149 3.71 -1.70 8.90
C VAL A 149 2.28 -1.22 9.14
N SER A 150 1.37 -1.58 8.22
CA SER A 150 -0.06 -1.33 8.34
C SER A 150 -0.68 -2.33 9.31
N LEU A 151 -1.64 -1.90 10.12
CA LEU A 151 -2.32 -2.76 11.08
C LEU A 151 -3.81 -2.43 11.02
N ILE A 152 -4.63 -3.36 10.52
CA ILE A 152 -6.06 -3.14 10.30
C ILE A 152 -6.85 -4.29 10.92
N ARG A 153 -7.72 -3.96 11.88
CA ARG A 153 -8.67 -4.90 12.47
C ARG A 153 -10.06 -4.67 11.89
N ASP A 154 -10.54 -5.62 11.09
CA ASP A 154 -11.92 -5.68 10.63
C ASP A 154 -12.75 -6.53 11.60
N ILE A 155 -13.61 -5.87 12.38
CA ILE A 155 -14.43 -6.52 13.40
C ILE A 155 -15.58 -7.32 12.77
N ARG A 156 -16.12 -6.86 11.63
CA ARG A 156 -17.27 -7.47 10.98
C ARG A 156 -16.86 -8.77 10.29
N GLU A 157 -15.76 -8.74 9.56
CA GLU A 157 -15.24 -9.91 8.84
C GLU A 157 -14.38 -10.83 9.72
N ARG A 158 -14.11 -10.41 10.97
CA ARG A 158 -13.23 -11.08 11.93
C ARG A 158 -11.86 -11.33 11.33
N GLU A 159 -11.23 -10.27 10.86
CA GLU A 159 -9.91 -10.31 10.24
C GLU A 159 -8.97 -9.29 10.87
N PHE A 160 -7.73 -9.69 11.08
CA PHE A 160 -6.63 -8.80 11.40
C PHE A 160 -5.63 -8.87 10.25
N LYS A 161 -5.43 -7.74 9.56
CA LYS A 161 -4.57 -7.63 8.37
C LYS A 161 -3.35 -6.78 8.71
N ILE A 162 -2.19 -7.36 8.41
CA ILE A 162 -0.86 -6.79 8.58
C ILE A 162 -0.21 -6.67 7.21
#